data_AF-A0A2X3HEC2-F1
#
_entry.id   AF-A0A2X3HEC2-F1
#
_cell.length_a   1.000
_cell.length_b   1.000
_cell.length_c   1.000
_cell.angle_alpha   90.00
_cell.angle_beta   90.00
_cell.angle_gamma   90.00
#
_symmetry.space_group_name_H-M   'P 1'
#
loop_
_entity.id
_entity.type
_entity.pdbx_description
1 polymer ?
#
loop_
_entity_poly.entity_id
_entity_poly.type
_entity_poly.pdbx_seq_one_letter_code
_entity_poly.pdbx_strand_id
1 'polypeptide(L)'
;MVEQYRKPLEKTVVEIPAGKMEQGEQREKTALRELEEETGYKASGLDLLTSFYTAPGFADEILHIFVAKGLRQQKNSLALDEDEFINVIEVTLEEAKQLIEEESICDAKTMYAIQYLELQHLKEESN
;
A
#
# COMPACT_ATOMS: atom_id res chain seq x y z
N MET A 1 5.07 -2.62 -4.62
CA MET A 1 4.26 -1.39 -4.76
C MET A 1 3.50 -1.46 -6.06
N VAL A 2 2.60 -0.51 -6.30
CA VAL A 2 1.76 -0.47 -7.50
C VAL A 2 1.83 0.91 -8.14
N GLU A 3 1.94 0.96 -9.45
CA GLU A 3 1.75 2.17 -10.25
C GLU A 3 0.31 2.20 -10.75
N GLN A 4 -0.38 3.29 -10.46
CA GLN A 4 -1.79 3.44 -10.81
C GLN A 4 -2.08 4.87 -11.28
N TYR A 5 -2.89 4.97 -12.34
CA TYR A 5 -3.37 6.26 -12.82
C TYR A 5 -4.49 6.79 -11.92
N ARG A 6 -4.27 7.95 -11.29
CA ARG A 6 -5.27 8.60 -10.43
C ARG A 6 -5.92 9.74 -11.19
N LYS A 7 -7.15 9.52 -11.67
CA LYS A 7 -7.89 10.49 -12.48
C LYS A 7 -7.96 11.90 -11.87
N PRO A 8 -8.25 12.10 -10.56
CA PRO A 8 -8.27 13.45 -9.97
C PRO A 8 -6.94 14.21 -10.04
N LEU A 9 -5.82 13.50 -10.16
CA LEU A 9 -4.47 14.09 -10.29
C LEU A 9 -4.01 14.16 -11.75
N GLU A 10 -4.75 13.55 -12.69
CA GLU A 10 -4.39 13.36 -14.09
C GLU A 10 -2.96 12.80 -14.30
N LYS A 11 -2.46 12.01 -13.34
CA LYS A 11 -1.11 11.41 -13.38
C LYS A 11 -1.09 9.98 -12.85
N THR A 12 -0.08 9.23 -13.27
CA THR A 12 0.30 7.96 -12.63
C THR A 12 1.06 8.25 -11.36
N VAL A 13 0.71 7.55 -10.28
CA VAL A 13 1.38 7.62 -8.98
C VAL A 13 1.78 6.22 -8.53
N VAL A 14 2.78 6.18 -7.65
CA VAL A 14 3.25 4.95 -7.00
C VAL A 14 2.64 4.88 -5.61
N GLU A 15 2.03 3.75 -5.27
CA GLU A 15 1.34 3.56 -3.99
C GLU A 15 1.64 2.18 -3.38
N ILE A 16 1.44 2.05 -2.07
CA ILE A 16 1.22 0.72 -1.48
C ILE A 16 -0.16 0.19 -1.91
N PRO A 17 -0.33 -1.14 -2.04
CA PRO A 17 -1.61 -1.69 -2.45
C PRO A 17 -2.71 -1.38 -1.43
N ALA A 18 -3.89 -1.01 -1.90
CA ALA A 18 -5.01 -0.63 -1.06
C ALA A 18 -6.32 -0.54 -1.85
N GLY A 19 -7.37 -1.13 -1.31
CA GLY A 19 -8.73 -0.94 -1.80
C GLY A 19 -9.76 -0.85 -0.70
N LYS A 20 -11.03 -0.86 -1.11
CA LYS A 20 -12.16 -0.56 -0.24
C LYS A 20 -12.61 -1.80 0.52
N MET A 21 -12.97 -1.60 1.78
CA MET A 21 -13.61 -2.64 2.56
C MET A 21 -15.02 -2.92 2.01
N GLU A 22 -15.33 -4.18 1.76
CA GLU A 22 -16.70 -4.58 1.46
C GLU A 22 -17.57 -4.58 2.73
N GLN A 23 -18.89 -4.47 2.56
CA GLN A 23 -19.81 -4.43 3.69
C GLN A 23 -19.73 -5.71 4.53
N GLY A 24 -19.32 -5.58 5.79
CA GLY A 24 -19.17 -6.70 6.71
C GLY A 24 -17.84 -7.46 6.57
N GLU A 25 -16.95 -7.03 5.67
CA GLU A 25 -15.61 -7.56 5.56
C GLU A 25 -14.73 -7.10 6.73
N GLN A 26 -13.88 -8.00 7.22
CA GLN A 26 -12.86 -7.63 8.20
C GLN A 26 -11.71 -6.93 7.48
N ARG A 27 -11.22 -5.82 8.04
CA ARG A 27 -10.11 -5.03 7.47
C ARG A 27 -8.88 -5.87 7.12
N GLU A 28 -8.57 -6.92 7.89
CA GLU A 28 -7.47 -7.83 7.62
C GLU A 28 -7.70 -8.68 6.36
N LYS A 29 -8.96 -9.07 6.10
CA LYS A 29 -9.33 -9.79 4.88
C LYS A 29 -9.25 -8.89 3.67
N THR A 30 -9.76 -7.67 3.78
CA THR A 30 -9.63 -6.63 2.74
C THR A 30 -8.15 -6.44 2.37
N ALA A 31 -7.29 -6.17 3.36
CA ALA A 31 -5.87 -5.94 3.09
C ALA A 31 -5.15 -7.13 2.43
N LEU A 32 -5.52 -8.37 2.78
CA LEU A 32 -4.95 -9.56 2.13
C LEU A 32 -5.49 -9.78 0.71
N ARG A 33 -6.77 -9.52 0.49
CA ARG A 33 -7.43 -9.62 -0.81
C ARG A 33 -6.83 -8.61 -1.79
N GLU A 34 -6.83 -7.34 -1.42
CA GLU A 34 -6.28 -6.24 -2.22
C GLU A 34 -4.79 -6.43 -2.52
N LEU A 35 -4.01 -6.91 -1.54
CA LEU A 35 -2.61 -7.27 -1.77
C LEU A 35 -2.47 -8.32 -2.89
N GLU A 36 -3.30 -9.37 -2.88
CA GLU A 36 -3.26 -10.42 -3.89
C GLU A 36 -3.78 -9.95 -5.25
N GLU A 37 -4.86 -9.16 -5.28
CA GLU A 37 -5.47 -8.61 -6.50
C GLU A 37 -4.49 -7.66 -7.20
N GLU A 38 -3.98 -6.66 -6.48
CA GLU A 38 -3.19 -5.59 -7.08
C GLU A 38 -1.72 -5.99 -7.34
N THR A 39 -1.18 -6.95 -6.58
CA THR A 39 0.26 -7.30 -6.67
C THR A 39 0.56 -8.76 -7.01
N GLY A 40 -0.43 -9.65 -6.90
CA GLY A 40 -0.23 -11.09 -7.01
C GLY A 40 0.53 -11.72 -5.85
N TYR A 41 0.77 -10.99 -4.76
CA TYR A 41 1.44 -11.52 -3.56
C TYR A 41 0.46 -11.99 -2.50
N LYS A 42 0.82 -13.06 -1.78
CA LYS A 42 0.19 -13.45 -0.51
C LYS A 42 1.13 -13.19 0.65
N ALA A 43 0.58 -12.78 1.78
CA ALA A 43 1.29 -12.71 3.05
C ALA A 43 0.95 -13.92 3.93
N SER A 44 1.92 -14.38 4.74
CA SER A 44 1.66 -15.37 5.79
C SER A 44 1.24 -14.73 7.12
N GLY A 45 1.47 -13.43 7.28
CA GLY A 45 1.09 -12.66 8.46
C GLY A 45 0.80 -11.22 8.10
N LEU A 46 -0.09 -10.61 8.88
CA LEU A 46 -0.52 -9.23 8.70
C LEU A 46 -0.64 -8.58 10.08
N ASP A 47 0.16 -7.55 10.34
CA ASP A 47 0.11 -6.78 11.58
C ASP A 47 -0.50 -5.41 11.32
N LEU A 48 -1.50 -5.00 12.10
CA LEU A 48 -2.03 -3.65 12.03
C LEU A 48 -0.95 -2.66 12.50
N LEU A 49 -0.56 -1.75 11.62
CA LEU A 49 0.40 -0.70 11.93
C LEU A 49 -0.30 0.51 12.56
N THR A 50 -1.30 1.05 11.87
CA THR A 50 -2.02 2.24 12.34
C THR A 50 -3.39 2.35 11.68
N SER A 51 -4.20 3.28 12.17
CA SER A 51 -5.41 3.70 11.50
C SER A 51 -5.59 5.20 11.65
N PHE A 52 -5.96 5.89 10.56
CA PHE A 52 -6.15 7.33 10.59
C PHE A 52 -7.21 7.80 9.59
N TYR A 53 -7.85 8.93 9.92
CA TYR A 53 -8.74 9.64 9.01
C TYR A 53 -7.93 10.48 8.02
N THR A 54 -8.23 10.36 6.72
CA THR A 54 -7.43 10.99 5.65
C THR A 54 -7.64 12.50 5.59
N ALA A 55 -8.87 12.97 5.82
CA ALA A 55 -9.21 14.38 5.80
C ALA A 55 -10.37 14.70 6.78
N PRO A 56 -10.12 14.79 8.10
CA PRO A 56 -11.18 14.97 9.12
C PRO A 56 -12.11 16.18 8.92
N GLY A 57 -11.67 17.20 8.16
CA GLY A 57 -12.49 18.37 7.83
C GLY A 57 -13.39 18.20 6.61
N PHE A 58 -13.31 17.06 5.90
CA PHE A 58 -13.96 16.85 4.61
C PHE A 58 -14.56 15.45 4.44
N ALA A 59 -13.84 14.40 4.85
CA ALA A 59 -14.22 13.01 4.65
C ALA A 59 -14.17 12.22 5.97
N ASP A 60 -15.08 11.26 6.09
CA ASP A 60 -15.12 10.26 7.17
C ASP A 60 -14.33 8.99 6.83
N GLU A 61 -13.60 9.00 5.70
CA GLU A 61 -12.72 7.91 5.28
C GLU A 61 -11.63 7.64 6.32
N ILE A 62 -11.57 6.39 6.76
CA ILE A 62 -10.52 5.86 7.63
C ILE A 62 -9.69 4.83 6.85
N LEU A 63 -8.37 5.01 6.87
CA LEU A 63 -7.42 4.02 6.35
C LEU A 63 -6.89 3.16 7.48
N HIS A 64 -6.79 1.86 7.23
CA HIS A 64 -6.13 0.88 8.09
C HIS A 64 -4.87 0.40 7.39
N ILE A 65 -3.69 0.76 7.92
CA ILE A 65 -2.41 0.36 7.33
C ILE A 65 -1.89 -0.87 8.05
N PHE A 66 -1.38 -1.82 7.27
CA PHE A 66 -0.83 -3.07 7.77
C PHE A 66 0.61 -3.30 7.29
N VAL A 67 1.37 -4.07 8.06
CA VAL A 67 2.65 -4.66 7.64
C VAL A 67 2.41 -6.11 7.25
N ALA A 68 2.60 -6.41 5.97
CA ALA A 68 2.54 -7.77 5.44
C ALA A 68 3.88 -8.49 5.63
N LYS A 69 3.84 -9.73 6.13
CA LYS A 69 5.03 -10.55 6.40
C LYS A 69 4.98 -11.87 5.65
N GLY A 70 6.15 -12.37 5.27
CA GLY A 70 6.29 -13.64 4.55
C GLY A 70 5.61 -13.60 3.18
N LEU A 71 5.91 -12.56 2.40
CA LEU A 71 5.37 -12.38 1.06
C LEU A 71 5.80 -13.51 0.14
N ARG A 72 4.85 -14.03 -0.65
CA ARG A 72 5.08 -15.03 -1.68
C ARG A 72 4.27 -14.73 -2.93
N GLN A 73 4.92 -14.71 -4.08
CA GLN A 73 4.23 -14.51 -5.35
C GLN A 73 3.33 -15.70 -5.66
N GLN A 74 2.11 -15.45 -6.12
CA GLN A 74 1.20 -16.47 -6.61
C GLN A 74 1.27 -16.55 -8.13
N LYS A 75 1.36 -17.78 -8.67
CA LYS A 75 1.32 -18.00 -10.12
C LYS A 75 -0.08 -17.76 -10.71
N ASN A 76 -1.12 -17.94 -9.89
CA ASN A 76 -2.51 -17.67 -10.21
C ASN A 76 -3.02 -16.68 -9.16
N SER A 77 -2.73 -15.40 -9.34
CA SER A 77 -3.26 -14.34 -8.49
C SER A 77 -4.75 -14.15 -8.73
N LEU A 78 -5.40 -13.41 -7.83
CA LEU A 78 -6.73 -12.87 -8.09
C LEU A 78 -6.65 -11.90 -9.29
N ALA A 79 -7.77 -11.74 -9.99
CA ALA A 79 -7.86 -10.77 -11.06
C ALA A 79 -8.01 -9.38 -10.45
N LEU A 80 -7.45 -8.37 -11.12
CA LEU A 80 -7.77 -6.97 -10.86
C LEU A 80 -9.26 -6.73 -11.10
N ASP A 81 -9.80 -5.69 -10.47
CA ASP A 81 -11.12 -5.18 -10.83
C ASP A 81 -11.14 -4.68 -12.28
N GLU A 82 -12.32 -4.74 -12.93
CA GLU A 82 -12.46 -4.43 -14.37
C GLU A 82 -12.00 -3.01 -14.75
N ASP A 83 -12.02 -2.08 -13.79
CA ASP A 83 -11.66 -0.68 -13.96
C ASP A 83 -10.22 -0.35 -13.51
N GLU A 84 -9.45 -1.35 -13.06
CA GLU A 84 -8.10 -1.16 -12.52
C GLU A 84 -7.00 -1.52 -13.52
N PHE A 85 -6.16 -0.54 -13.82
CA PHE A 85 -4.95 -0.70 -14.62
C PHE A 85 -3.73 -0.44 -13.73
N ILE A 86 -3.17 -1.52 -13.20
CA ILE A 86 -2.10 -1.49 -12.23
C ILE A 86 -0.84 -2.16 -12.79
N ASN A 87 0.32 -1.53 -12.57
CA ASN A 87 1.62 -2.15 -12.81
C ASN A 87 2.34 -2.40 -11.48
N VAL A 88 2.79 -3.63 -11.25
CA VAL A 88 3.50 -4.00 -10.02
C VAL A 88 4.96 -3.63 -10.16
N ILE A 89 5.49 -2.89 -9.19
CA ILE A 89 6.92 -2.56 -9.11
C ILE A 89 7.49 -2.99 -7.76
N GLU A 90 8.72 -3.49 -7.79
CA GLU A 90 9.52 -3.78 -6.60
C GLU A 90 10.59 -2.70 -6.47
N VAL A 91 10.67 -2.09 -5.30
CA VAL A 91 11.61 -1.00 -5.02
C VAL A 91 12.26 -1.23 -3.66
N THR A 92 13.52 -0.86 -3.56
CA THR A 92 14.26 -0.73 -2.31
C THR A 92 13.75 0.46 -1.51
N LEU A 93 14.12 0.53 -0.22
CA LEU A 93 13.78 1.68 0.62
C LEU A 93 14.36 3.00 0.06
N GLU A 94 15.58 2.95 -0.48
CA GLU A 94 16.22 4.13 -1.07
C GLU A 94 15.53 4.57 -2.38
N GLU A 95 15.16 3.63 -3.25
CA GLU A 95 14.35 3.94 -4.44
C GLU A 95 12.98 4.51 -4.05
N ALA A 96 12.33 3.97 -3.01
CA ALA A 96 11.06 4.50 -2.53
C ALA A 96 11.19 5.95 -2.03
N LYS A 97 12.31 6.30 -1.38
CA LYS A 97 12.61 7.69 -0.96
C LYS A 97 12.83 8.59 -2.17
N GLN A 98 13.56 8.12 -3.18
CA GLN A 98 13.72 8.87 -4.43
C GLN A 98 12.36 9.14 -5.12
N LEU A 99 11.46 8.16 -5.13
CA LEU A 99 10.12 8.33 -5.70
C LEU A 99 9.26 9.35 -4.92
N ILE A 100 9.51 9.56 -3.63
CA ILE A 100 8.91 10.67 -2.85
C ILE A 100 9.49 12.01 -3.30
N GLU A 101 10.82 12.11 -3.47
CA GLU A 101 11.49 13.33 -3.93
C GLU A 101 11.04 13.75 -5.34
N GLU A 102 10.75 12.76 -6.20
CA GLU A 102 10.25 12.96 -7.57
C GLU A 102 8.73 13.20 -7.63
N GLU A 103 8.03 13.23 -6.48
CA GLU A 103 6.57 13.38 -6.38
C GLU A 103 5.75 12.29 -7.11
N SER A 104 6.39 11.17 -7.44
CA SER A 104 5.73 9.96 -7.97
C SER A 104 4.97 9.23 -6.84
N ILE A 105 5.54 9.25 -5.63
CA ILE A 105 4.81 8.94 -4.39
C ILE A 105 4.39 10.27 -3.77
N CYS A 106 3.08 10.54 -3.76
CA CYS A 106 2.55 11.81 -3.26
C CYS A 106 1.30 11.65 -2.38
N ASP A 107 1.07 10.44 -1.83
CA ASP A 107 -0.08 10.15 -0.98
C ASP A 107 0.35 9.76 0.45
N ALA A 108 -0.50 10.11 1.42
CA ALA A 108 -0.14 10.01 2.84
C ALA A 108 0.07 8.57 3.32
N LYS A 109 -0.71 7.58 2.85
CA LYS A 109 -0.58 6.18 3.32
C LYS A 109 0.75 5.58 2.89
N THR A 110 1.18 5.87 1.67
CA THR A 110 2.43 5.37 1.12
C THR A 110 3.62 6.03 1.79
N MET A 111 3.61 7.37 1.92
CA MET A 111 4.66 8.12 2.61
C MET A 111 4.78 7.71 4.08
N TYR A 112 3.66 7.42 4.76
CA TYR A 112 3.67 6.93 6.14
C TYR A 112 4.32 5.56 6.25
N ALA A 113 3.96 4.62 5.35
CA ALA A 113 4.54 3.28 5.34
C ALA A 113 6.06 3.31 5.12
N ILE A 114 6.54 4.16 4.21
CA ILE A 114 7.98 4.31 3.93
C ILE A 114 8.72 4.89 5.14
N GLN A 115 8.21 5.96 5.73
CA GLN A 115 8.80 6.55 6.94
C GLN A 115 8.84 5.54 8.10
N TYR A 116 7.79 4.73 8.25
CA TYR A 116 7.79 3.66 9.25
C TYR A 116 8.90 2.64 9.00
N LEU A 117 9.07 2.17 7.76
CA LEU A 117 10.11 1.21 7.40
C LEU A 117 11.51 1.79 7.61
N GLU A 118 11.75 3.04 7.23
CA GLU A 118 13.02 3.73 7.47
C GLU A 118 13.35 3.82 8.96
N LEU A 119 12.36 4.17 9.80
CA LEU A 119 12.55 4.20 11.25
C LEU A 119 12.83 2.82 11.85
N GLN A 120 12.28 1.73 11.30
CA GLN A 120 12.64 0.38 11.75
C GLN A 120 14.06 0.02 11.34
N HIS A 121 14.45 0.33 10.11
CA HIS A 121 15.80 0.06 9.59
C HIS A 121 16.87 0.75 10.44
N LEU A 122 16.68 2.04 10.74
CA LEU A 122 17.61 2.79 11.59
C LEU A 122 17.70 2.23 13.02
N LYS A 123 16.62 1.68 13.57
CA LYS A 123 16.63 1.02 14.89
C LYS A 123 17.39 -0.30 14.86
N GLU A 124 17.31 -1.05 13.77
CA GLU A 124 18.03 -2.30 13.58
C GLU A 124 19.54 -2.05 13.44
N GLU A 125 19.95 -0.99 12.73
CA GLU A 125 21.36 -0.59 12.61
C GLU A 125 21.96 -0.04 13.91
N SER A 126 21.12 0.47 14.80
CA SER A 126 21.52 1.06 16.09
C SER A 126 21.65 0.03 17.23
N ASN A 127 21.30 -1.24 17.00
CA ASN A 127 21.36 -2.34 17.96
C ASN A 127 22.50 -3.31 17.64
#